data_AF-A0A1Y6BPJ4-F1
#
_entry.id   AF-A0A1Y6BPJ4-F1
#
_cell.length_a   1.000
_cell.length_b   1.000
_cell.length_c   1.000
_cell.angle_alpha   90.00
_cell.angle_beta   90.00
_cell.angle_gamma   90.00
#
_symmetry.space_group_name_H-M   'P 1'
#
loop_
_entity.id
_entity.type
_entity.pdbx_description
1 polymer ?
#
loop_
_entity_poly.entity_id
_entity_poly.type
_entity_poly.pdbx_seq_one_letter_code
_entity_poly.pdbx_strand_id
1 'polypeptide(L)'
;MDNVIGGSRASGARVNDILANDIPANDIPASDTQGDWPVLKPVRTGIRGRCPRCGQGHLFHGFLTLRDGCEVCGLSYAFADPADGPAFFVQCFGCVPVVIFALVLQVQADPPFWVHLVTSLPLALVTCVLPLRPLKGWLTCSQYFFKAGEGRLASD
;
A
#
# COMPACT_ATOMS: atom_id res chain seq x y z
N MET A 1 2.54 -30.68 -36.42
CA MET A 1 3.36 -31.89 -36.44
C MET A 1 4.76 -31.41 -36.79
N ASP A 2 5.72 -31.17 -35.89
CA ASP A 2 5.91 -31.75 -34.56
C ASP A 2 6.61 -30.78 -33.59
N ASN A 3 6.33 -31.07 -32.33
CA ASN A 3 6.82 -30.49 -31.08
C ASN A 3 8.15 -31.12 -30.67
N VAL A 4 9.14 -30.35 -30.21
CA VAL A 4 10.20 -30.75 -29.25
C VAL A 4 10.75 -29.47 -28.59
N ILE A 5 10.30 -29.05 -27.39
CA ILE A 5 10.78 -29.38 -26.04
C ILE A 5 12.31 -29.28 -25.84
N GLY A 6 12.73 -28.26 -25.09
CA GLY A 6 14.01 -28.21 -24.37
C GLY A 6 14.26 -26.78 -23.90
N GLY A 7 14.41 -26.44 -22.62
CA GLY A 7 14.62 -27.21 -21.42
C GLY A 7 15.31 -26.27 -20.42
N SER A 8 14.76 -26.19 -19.21
CA SER A 8 15.46 -25.92 -17.95
C SER A 8 16.35 -24.67 -17.83
N ARG A 9 15.90 -23.68 -17.02
CA ARG A 9 16.58 -23.20 -15.80
C ARG A 9 15.81 -22.03 -15.17
N ALA A 10 14.69 -22.33 -14.52
CA ALA A 10 14.15 -21.43 -13.50
C ALA A 10 14.97 -21.63 -12.20
N SER A 11 16.21 -21.13 -12.19
CA SER A 11 17.06 -21.11 -11.00
C SER A 11 17.44 -19.67 -10.72
N GLY A 12 16.89 -19.10 -9.65
CA GLY A 12 17.40 -17.87 -9.04
C GLY A 12 16.69 -16.56 -9.39
N ALA A 13 15.38 -16.56 -9.65
CA ALA A 13 14.63 -15.30 -9.74
C ALA A 13 14.57 -14.65 -8.34
N ARG A 14 15.41 -13.64 -8.13
CA ARG A 14 15.26 -12.75 -6.98
C ARG A 14 13.92 -12.04 -7.16
N VAL A 15 13.12 -11.94 -6.10
CA VAL A 15 11.80 -11.25 -6.08
C VAL A 15 11.83 -9.85 -6.73
N ASN A 16 13.01 -9.22 -6.85
CA ASN A 16 13.22 -7.93 -7.50
C ASN A 16 13.06 -7.94 -9.04
N ASP A 17 13.22 -9.09 -9.69
CA ASP A 17 13.27 -9.21 -11.17
C ASP A 17 11.86 -9.30 -11.79
N ILE A 18 10.87 -9.81 -11.04
CA ILE A 18 9.47 -9.85 -11.51
C ILE A 18 8.83 -8.45 -11.53
N LEU A 19 9.28 -7.53 -10.67
CA LEU A 19 8.70 -6.19 -10.59
C LEU A 19 9.30 -5.18 -11.59
N ALA A 20 10.29 -5.55 -12.41
CA ALA A 20 11.07 -4.59 -13.21
C ALA A 20 10.67 -4.51 -14.70
N ASN A 21 9.97 -5.51 -15.25
CA ASN A 21 9.78 -5.63 -16.71
C ASN A 21 8.38 -5.27 -17.22
N ASP A 22 7.43 -4.91 -16.36
CA ASP A 22 6.04 -4.64 -16.78
C ASP A 22 5.67 -3.16 -16.84
N ILE A 23 6.64 -2.23 -16.76
CA ILE A 23 6.36 -0.79 -16.92
C ILE A 23 6.58 -0.42 -18.39
N PRO A 24 5.53 -0.33 -19.23
CA PRO A 24 5.69 0.18 -20.58
C PRO A 24 6.17 1.63 -20.51
N ALA A 25 7.23 1.95 -21.25
CA ALA A 25 7.88 3.26 -21.28
C ALA A 25 6.96 4.44 -21.68
N ASN A 26 5.71 4.18 -22.06
CA ASN A 26 4.76 5.15 -22.56
C ASN A 26 3.87 5.79 -21.48
N ASP A 27 3.93 5.30 -20.23
CA ASP A 27 3.12 5.79 -19.11
C ASP A 27 3.84 6.81 -18.21
N ILE A 28 5.07 7.21 -18.57
CA ILE A 28 5.87 8.19 -17.82
C ILE A 28 5.03 9.48 -17.65
N PRO A 29 4.87 10.00 -16.42
CA PRO A 29 4.00 11.13 -16.15
C PRO A 29 4.42 12.37 -16.96
N ALA A 30 3.47 12.95 -17.71
CA ALA A 30 3.69 14.13 -18.55
C ALA A 30 3.99 15.42 -17.75
N SER A 31 4.02 15.37 -16.42
CA SER A 31 4.43 16.48 -15.55
C SER A 31 5.93 16.52 -15.26
N ASP A 32 6.73 15.60 -15.82
CA ASP A 32 8.17 15.45 -15.55
C ASP A 32 9.09 16.17 -16.55
N THR A 33 8.67 17.28 -17.17
CA THR A 33 9.57 18.07 -18.06
C THR A 33 10.55 18.98 -17.32
N GLN A 34 10.63 18.95 -15.97
CA GLN A 34 11.64 19.67 -15.20
C GLN A 34 12.18 18.81 -14.03
N GLY A 35 13.09 17.89 -14.34
CA GLY A 35 13.89 17.17 -13.35
C GLY A 35 14.10 15.70 -13.71
N ASP A 36 15.35 15.29 -13.86
CA ASP A 36 15.77 13.92 -14.16
C ASP A 36 15.60 13.03 -12.91
N TRP A 37 14.37 12.59 -12.63
CA TRP A 37 14.05 11.76 -11.47
C TRP A 37 13.85 10.28 -11.88
N PRO A 38 14.42 9.32 -11.15
CA PRO A 38 14.27 7.91 -11.49
C PRO A 38 12.85 7.41 -11.21
N VAL A 39 12.31 6.57 -12.10
CA VAL A 39 11.03 5.89 -11.87
C VAL A 39 11.16 4.92 -10.69
N LEU A 40 10.41 5.20 -9.62
CA LEU A 40 10.45 4.42 -8.39
C LEU A 40 9.24 3.49 -8.29
N LYS A 41 9.48 2.24 -7.92
CA LYS A 41 8.41 1.25 -7.73
C LYS A 41 7.47 1.68 -6.58
N PRO A 42 6.16 1.85 -6.84
CA PRO A 42 5.18 2.29 -5.83
C PRO A 42 5.14 1.42 -4.57
N VAL A 43 5.38 0.12 -4.73
CA VAL A 43 5.45 -0.84 -3.61
C VAL A 43 6.59 -0.49 -2.64
N ARG A 44 7.75 -0.10 -3.18
CA ARG A 44 8.96 0.13 -2.36
C ARG A 44 8.95 1.50 -1.70
N THR A 45 8.45 2.53 -2.39
CA THR A 45 8.30 3.89 -1.85
C THR A 45 7.09 4.00 -0.93
N GLY A 46 5.98 3.37 -1.28
CA GLY A 46 4.74 3.40 -0.52
C GLY A 46 4.81 2.68 0.83
N ILE A 47 5.36 1.46 0.88
CA ILE A 47 5.56 0.74 2.17
C ILE A 47 6.49 1.54 3.10
N ARG A 48 7.47 2.26 2.55
CA ARG A 48 8.41 3.11 3.30
C ARG A 48 7.85 4.50 3.63
N GLY A 49 6.65 4.86 3.16
CA GLY A 49 6.06 6.18 3.36
C GLY A 49 6.89 7.32 2.75
N ARG A 50 7.49 7.09 1.58
CA ARG A 50 8.32 8.07 0.86
C ARG A 50 7.65 8.57 -0.40
N CYS A 51 8.07 9.76 -0.83
CA CYS A 51 7.59 10.40 -2.04
C CYS A 51 7.75 9.50 -3.27
N PRO A 52 6.71 9.33 -4.11
CA PRO A 52 6.76 8.49 -5.31
C PRO A 52 7.68 9.06 -6.40
N ARG A 53 7.96 10.37 -6.40
CA ARG A 53 8.82 11.04 -7.39
C ARG A 53 10.30 11.04 -7.00
N CYS A 54 10.64 11.51 -5.79
CA CYS A 54 12.04 11.64 -5.38
C CYS A 54 12.57 10.50 -4.50
N GLY A 55 11.68 9.70 -3.88
CA GLY A 55 12.08 8.58 -3.01
C GLY A 55 12.81 8.95 -1.71
N GLN A 56 12.98 10.25 -1.43
CA GLN A 56 13.67 10.78 -0.25
C GLN A 56 12.72 11.50 0.70
N GLY A 57 11.80 12.32 0.18
CA GLY A 57 10.89 13.10 1.01
C GLY A 57 9.82 12.24 1.68
N HIS A 58 9.33 12.69 2.83
CA HIS A 58 8.29 11.99 3.59
C HIS A 58 6.89 12.24 3.03
N LEU A 59 6.12 11.16 2.89
CA LEU A 59 4.72 11.21 2.45
C LEU A 59 3.76 11.57 3.61
N PHE A 60 4.09 11.09 4.82
CA PHE A 60 3.27 11.27 6.02
C PHE A 60 3.86 12.31 6.96
N HIS A 61 2.98 13.10 7.57
CA HIS A 61 3.30 13.96 8.71
C HIS A 61 2.65 13.36 9.98
N GLY A 62 3.45 12.79 10.88
CA GLY A 62 2.95 12.09 12.07
C GLY A 62 2.55 10.64 11.82
N PHE A 63 1.42 10.20 12.37
CA PHE A 63 1.03 8.80 12.37
C PHE A 63 0.36 8.36 11.06
N LEU A 64 -0.73 9.03 10.66
CA LEU A 64 -1.54 8.71 9.48
C LEU A 64 -1.90 9.94 8.63
N THR A 65 -1.46 11.12 9.01
CA THR A 65 -1.77 12.38 8.33
C THR A 65 -0.91 12.50 7.07
N LEU A 66 -1.54 12.74 5.93
CA LEU A 66 -0.84 12.99 4.68
C LEU A 66 -0.33 14.44 4.70
N ARG A 67 0.87 14.68 4.19
CA ARG A 67 1.39 16.04 4.01
C ARG A 67 0.75 16.67 2.76
N ASP A 68 0.70 18.00 2.65
CA ASP A 68 0.17 18.67 1.45
C ASP A 68 1.13 18.62 0.26
N GLY A 69 2.44 18.44 0.50
CA GLY A 69 3.44 18.32 -0.55
C GLY A 69 4.80 17.80 -0.07
N CYS A 70 5.64 17.43 -1.03
CA CYS A 70 6.98 16.90 -0.78
C CYS A 70 7.98 18.01 -0.44
N GLU A 71 8.79 17.79 0.60
CA GLU A 71 9.85 18.72 1.04
C GLU A 71 11.06 18.82 0.08
N VAL A 72 11.30 17.79 -0.75
CA VAL A 72 12.47 17.73 -1.64
C VAL A 72 12.12 18.12 -3.07
N CYS A 73 11.04 17.56 -3.63
CA CYS A 73 10.67 17.78 -5.03
C CYS A 73 9.47 18.71 -5.23
N GLY A 74 8.85 19.21 -4.14
CA GLY A 74 7.71 20.12 -4.22
C GLY A 74 6.42 19.51 -4.79
N LEU A 75 6.35 18.19 -4.97
CA LEU A 75 5.13 17.54 -5.48
C LEU A 75 3.98 17.72 -4.50
N SER A 76 2.87 18.34 -4.93
CA SER A 76 1.65 18.46 -4.13
C SER A 76 0.92 17.12 -4.05
N TYR A 77 0.57 16.67 -2.85
CA TYR A 77 -0.14 15.40 -2.60
C TYR A 77 -1.67 15.54 -2.61
N ALA A 78 -2.20 16.70 -3.03
CA ALA A 78 -3.65 16.95 -3.13
C ALA A 78 -4.39 16.02 -4.11
N PHE A 79 -3.68 15.30 -4.98
CA PHE A 79 -4.26 14.27 -5.86
C PHE A 79 -4.60 12.97 -5.12
N ALA A 80 -4.03 12.76 -3.94
CA ALA A 80 -4.22 11.57 -3.15
C ALA A 80 -5.45 11.75 -2.28
N ASP A 81 -6.60 11.33 -2.79
CA ASP A 81 -7.82 11.23 -2.00
C ASP A 81 -7.54 10.34 -0.78
N PRO A 82 -7.92 10.73 0.46
CA PRO A 82 -7.89 9.86 1.63
C PRO A 82 -8.59 8.54 1.33
N ALA A 83 -7.81 7.54 0.89
CA ALA A 83 -8.35 6.28 0.48
C ALA A 83 -9.08 5.61 1.67
N ASP A 84 -10.40 5.47 1.58
CA ASP A 84 -11.23 4.72 2.53
C ASP A 84 -11.11 3.19 2.33
N GLY A 85 -10.69 2.77 1.12
CA GLY A 85 -10.38 1.37 0.80
C GLY A 85 -9.41 0.67 1.77
N PRO A 86 -8.24 1.26 2.10
CA PRO A 86 -7.29 0.66 3.03
C PRO A 86 -7.89 0.28 4.38
N ALA A 87 -8.72 1.16 4.94
CA ALA A 87 -9.32 0.93 6.25
C ALA A 87 -10.30 -0.26 6.21
N PHE A 88 -11.11 -0.35 5.14
CA PHE A 88 -12.02 -1.46 4.94
C PHE A 88 -11.29 -2.81 4.79
N PHE A 89 -10.26 -2.88 3.95
CA PHE A 89 -9.48 -4.11 3.77
C PHE A 89 -8.85 -4.57 5.08
N VAL A 90 -8.26 -3.64 5.82
CA VAL A 90 -7.64 -3.97 7.10
C VAL A 90 -8.68 -4.41 8.14
N GLN A 91 -9.85 -3.77 8.19
CA GLN A 91 -10.92 -4.17 9.10
C GLN A 91 -11.43 -5.59 8.78
N CYS A 92 -11.63 -5.94 7.51
CA CYS A 92 -12.09 -7.28 7.12
C CYS A 92 -11.05 -8.36 7.46
N PHE A 93 -9.78 -8.16 7.10
CA PHE A 93 -8.74 -9.16 7.35
C PHE A 93 -8.25 -9.19 8.79
N GLY A 94 -8.36 -8.07 9.53
CA GLY A 94 -7.99 -7.98 10.94
C GLY A 94 -9.07 -8.49 11.87
N CYS A 95 -10.29 -7.96 11.77
CA CYS A 95 -11.33 -8.23 12.76
C CYS A 95 -11.97 -9.60 12.64
N VAL A 96 -12.11 -10.15 11.43
CA VAL A 96 -12.71 -11.49 11.24
C VAL A 96 -11.93 -12.58 12.01
N PRO A 97 -10.61 -12.76 11.83
CA PRO A 97 -9.86 -13.76 12.59
C PRO A 97 -9.78 -13.44 14.09
N VAL A 98 -9.74 -12.16 14.47
CA VAL A 98 -9.75 -11.75 15.90
C VAL A 98 -11.05 -12.17 16.58
N VAL A 99 -12.20 -11.96 15.94
CA VAL A 99 -13.51 -12.36 16.48
C VAL A 99 -13.64 -13.88 16.54
N ILE A 100 -13.18 -14.61 15.51
CA ILE A 100 -13.15 -16.08 15.53
C ILE A 100 -12.29 -16.58 16.70
N PHE A 101 -11.10 -16.02 16.88
CA PHE A 101 -10.22 -16.37 17.99
C PHE A 101 -10.87 -16.09 19.34
N ALA A 102 -11.50 -14.92 19.52
CA ALA A 102 -12.21 -14.57 20.74
C ALA A 102 -13.37 -15.52 21.03
N LEU A 103 -14.14 -15.91 20.02
CA LEU A 103 -15.24 -16.89 20.14
C LEU A 103 -14.73 -18.27 20.56
N VAL A 104 -13.67 -18.77 19.92
CA VAL A 104 -13.07 -20.07 20.29
C VAL A 104 -12.57 -20.03 21.73
N LEU A 105 -11.95 -18.91 22.14
CA LEU A 105 -11.45 -18.73 23.49
C LEU A 105 -12.58 -18.69 24.53
N GLN A 106 -13.70 -18.02 24.21
CA GLN A 106 -14.90 -18.01 25.07
C GLN A 106 -15.48 -19.41 25.24
N VAL A 107 -15.66 -20.16 24.14
CA VAL A 107 -16.28 -21.50 24.17
C VAL A 107 -15.42 -22.52 24.93
N GLN A 108 -14.09 -22.41 24.86
CA GLN A 108 -13.19 -23.40 25.43
C GLN A 108 -12.77 -23.12 26.87
N ALA A 109 -12.68 -21.84 27.26
CA ALA A 109 -12.04 -21.44 28.50
C ALA A 109 -12.93 -20.64 29.46
N ASP A 110 -14.16 -20.28 29.07
CA ASP A 110 -15.07 -19.38 29.81
C ASP A 110 -14.33 -18.30 30.61
N PRO A 111 -13.46 -17.53 29.93
CA PRO A 111 -12.54 -16.64 30.61
C PRO A 111 -13.33 -15.45 31.22
N PRO A 112 -12.84 -14.90 32.34
CA PRO A 112 -13.39 -13.67 32.88
C PRO A 112 -13.18 -12.49 31.91
N PHE A 113 -14.11 -11.53 31.92
CA PHE A 113 -14.15 -10.38 31.00
C PHE A 113 -12.81 -9.65 30.81
N TRP A 114 -12.01 -9.54 31.88
CA TRP A 114 -10.69 -8.91 31.83
C TRP A 114 -9.71 -9.60 30.88
N VAL A 115 -9.73 -10.93 30.81
CA VAL A 115 -8.87 -11.69 29.90
C VAL A 115 -9.28 -11.43 28.45
N HIS A 116 -10.58 -11.35 28.18
CA HIS A 116 -11.07 -10.95 26.87
C HIS A 116 -10.63 -9.54 26.48
N LEU A 117 -10.76 -8.57 27.38
CA LEU A 117 -10.36 -7.19 27.12
C LEU A 117 -8.84 -7.09 26.85
N VAL A 118 -8.02 -7.73 27.69
CA VAL A 118 -6.56 -7.68 27.60
C VAL A 118 -6.02 -8.47 26.41
N THR A 119 -6.74 -9.47 25.89
CA THR A 119 -6.29 -10.24 24.72
C THR A 119 -6.82 -9.67 23.41
N SER A 120 -8.12 -9.40 23.32
CA SER A 120 -8.77 -8.97 22.07
C SER A 120 -8.40 -7.54 21.67
N LEU A 121 -8.29 -6.62 22.63
CA LEU A 121 -8.03 -5.20 22.35
C LEU A 121 -6.64 -4.95 21.76
N PRO A 122 -5.53 -5.44 22.36
CA PRO A 122 -4.22 -5.28 21.72
C PRO A 122 -4.11 -6.08 20.43
N LEU A 123 -4.74 -7.25 20.32
CA LEU A 123 -4.73 -8.02 19.08
C LEU A 123 -5.41 -7.24 17.96
N ALA A 124 -6.60 -6.68 18.21
CA ALA A 124 -7.33 -5.82 17.29
C ALA A 124 -6.54 -4.56 16.91
N LEU A 125 -5.92 -3.89 17.89
CA LEU A 125 -5.08 -2.72 17.63
C LEU A 125 -3.89 -3.08 16.75
N VAL A 126 -3.16 -4.16 17.04
CA VAL A 126 -2.01 -4.58 16.24
C VAL A 126 -2.43 -4.96 14.83
N THR A 127 -3.52 -5.71 14.68
CA THR A 127 -4.02 -6.14 13.36
C THR A 127 -4.53 -4.98 12.52
N CYS A 128 -5.08 -3.93 13.14
CA CYS A 128 -5.60 -2.78 12.40
C CYS A 128 -4.54 -1.72 12.14
N VAL A 129 -3.76 -1.36 13.16
CA VAL A 129 -2.86 -0.20 13.09
C VAL A 129 -1.60 -0.49 12.26
N LEU A 130 -1.04 -1.69 12.36
CA LEU A 130 0.21 -2.04 11.71
C LEU A 130 0.12 -2.05 10.16
N PRO A 131 -0.93 -2.64 9.54
CA PRO A 131 -1.07 -2.61 8.08
C PRO A 131 -1.69 -1.32 7.53
N LEU A 132 -2.40 -0.52 8.34
CA LEU A 132 -3.00 0.74 7.88
C LEU A 132 -1.97 1.69 7.24
N ARG A 133 -0.80 1.80 7.88
CA ARG A 133 0.26 2.72 7.49
C ARG A 133 0.93 2.37 6.15
N PRO A 134 1.43 1.14 5.93
CA PRO A 134 2.02 0.76 4.63
C PRO A 134 0.97 0.71 3.52
N LEU A 135 -0.28 0.31 3.82
CA LEU A 135 -1.34 0.22 2.82
C LEU A 135 -1.75 1.60 2.31
N LYS A 136 -1.91 2.58 3.21
CA LYS A 136 -2.16 3.97 2.82
C LYS A 136 -1.03 4.53 1.94
N GLY A 137 0.22 4.27 2.31
CA GLY A 137 1.37 4.76 1.55
C GLY A 137 1.49 4.11 0.17
N TRP A 138 1.24 2.81 0.10
CA TRP A 138 1.24 2.07 -1.16
C TRP A 138 0.14 2.54 -2.12
N LEU A 139 -1.07 2.76 -1.63
CA LEU A 139 -2.18 3.21 -2.46
C LEU A 139 -1.97 4.63 -2.97
N THR A 140 -1.50 5.56 -2.14
CA THR A 140 -1.15 6.91 -2.60
C THR A 140 -0.07 6.90 -3.69
N CYS A 141 0.99 6.07 -3.53
CA CYS A 141 2.01 5.93 -4.57
C CYS A 141 1.46 5.27 -5.86
N SER A 142 0.49 4.37 -5.72
CA SER A 142 -0.14 3.70 -6.86
C SER A 142 -1.10 4.64 -7.61
N GLN A 143 -1.87 5.48 -6.91
CA GLN A 143 -2.69 6.53 -7.51
C GLN A 143 -1.84 7.50 -8.34
N TYR A 144 -0.66 7.88 -7.83
CA TYR A 144 0.30 8.70 -8.57
C TYR A 144 0.80 8.00 -9.85
N PHE A 145 1.11 6.70 -9.76
CA PHE A 145 1.63 5.93 -10.88
C PHE A 145 0.58 5.69 -11.98
N PHE A 146 -0.63 5.29 -11.60
CA PHE A 146 -1.72 4.98 -12.53
C PHE A 146 -2.55 6.20 -12.96
N LYS A 147 -2.23 7.41 -12.48
CA LYS A 147 -2.99 8.66 -12.74
C LYS A 147 -4.50 8.47 -12.55
N ALA A 148 -4.88 7.77 -11.48
CA ALA A 148 -6.28 7.55 -11.15
C ALA A 148 -6.86 8.85 -10.55
N GLY A 149 -7.22 9.79 -11.42
CA GLY A 149 -8.01 10.97 -11.06
C GLY A 149 -9.49 10.68 -11.26
N GLU A 150 -10.34 11.30 -10.43
CA GLU A 150 -11.79 11.28 -10.65
C GLU A 150 -12.09 11.85 -12.05
N GLY A 151 -12.92 11.12 -12.81
CA GLY A 151 -13.43 11.61 -14.08
C GLY A 151 -14.30 12.84 -13.84
N ARG A 152 -13.74 14.04 -14.02
CA ARG A 152 -14.52 15.27 -14.03
C ARG A 152 -15.38 15.27 -15.27
N LEU A 153 -16.69 15.09 -15.09
CA LEU A 153 -17.66 15.38 -16.15
C LEU A 153 -17.53 16.88 -16.45
N ALA A 154 -17.25 17.22 -17.71
CA ALA A 154 -17.32 18.60 -18.16
C ALA A 154 -18.76 19.08 -17.94
N SER A 155 -18.97 20.03 -17.04
CA SER A 155 -20.23 20.73 -16.92
C SER A 155 -20.34 21.69 -18.11
N ASP A 156 -21.31 21.42 -18.99
CA ASP A 156 -21.77 22.31 -20.07
C ASP A 156 -22.18 23.69 -19.55
#